data_AF-A0A9D5U4I0-F1
#
_entry.id   AF-A0A9D5U4I0-F1
#
_cell.length_a   1.000
_cell.length_b   1.000
_cell.length_c   1.000
_cell.angle_alpha   90.00
_cell.angle_beta   90.00
_cell.angle_gamma   90.00
#
_symmetry.space_group_name_H-M   'P 1'
#
loop_
_entity.id
_entity.type
_entity.pdbx_description
1 polymer ?
#
loop_
_entity_poly.entity_id
_entity_poly.type
_entity_poly.pdbx_seq_one_letter_code
_entity_poly.pdbx_strand_id
1 'polypeptide(L)' 'MEVDSDELQRIWDAKQARRMRLARLPIEEKIRILVRLQELAAPLLRARGRQVVVWKIERDRTL' A
#
# COMPACT_ATOMS: atom_id res chain seq x y z
N MET A 1 18.26 -9.12 22.59
CA MET A 1 16.81 -9.31 22.35
C MET A 1 16.71 -10.58 21.53
N GLU A 2 16.41 -11.69 22.18
CA GLU A 2 16.22 -12.97 21.49
C GLU A 2 14.92 -12.83 20.69
N VAL A 3 14.99 -13.00 19.38
CA VAL A 3 13.83 -12.84 18.51
C VAL A 3 13.12 -14.17 18.46
N ASP A 4 11.90 -14.24 19.01
CA ASP A 4 11.06 -15.43 18.97
C ASP A 4 10.76 -15.80 17.51
N SER A 5 11.34 -16.91 17.06
CA SER A 5 11.23 -17.42 15.70
C SER A 5 9.77 -17.74 15.33
N ASP A 6 8.97 -18.19 16.30
CA ASP A 6 7.56 -18.54 16.07
C ASP A 6 6.69 -17.27 15.96
N GLU A 7 7.01 -16.23 16.70
CA GLU A 7 6.37 -14.92 16.54
C GLU A 7 6.69 -14.29 15.17
N LEU A 8 7.96 -14.33 14.74
CA LEU A 8 8.33 -13.86 13.41
C LEU A 8 7.59 -14.61 12.30
N GLN A 9 7.51 -15.94 12.40
CA GLN A 9 6.83 -16.76 11.42
C GLN A 9 5.34 -16.41 11.35
N ARG A 10 4.66 -16.24 12.49
CA ARG A 10 3.25 -15.79 12.54
C ARG A 10 3.06 -14.43 11.85
N ILE A 11 3.94 -13.47 12.11
CA ILE A 11 3.88 -12.14 11.48
C ILE A 11 4.11 -12.26 9.97
N TRP A 12 5.06 -13.11 9.55
CA TRP A 12 5.34 -13.35 8.14
C TRP A 12 4.13 -13.94 7.42
N ASP A 13 3.51 -14.97 7.98
CA ASP A 13 2.36 -15.66 7.40
C ASP A 13 1.16 -14.73 7.28
N ALA A 14 0.89 -13.91 8.31
CA ALA A 14 -0.15 -12.89 8.26
C ALA A 14 0.10 -11.86 7.13
N LYS A 15 1.36 -11.43 6.97
CA LYS A 15 1.76 -10.52 5.87
C LYS A 15 1.61 -11.20 4.51
N GLN A 16 1.97 -12.47 4.37
CA GLN A 16 1.81 -13.23 3.13
C GLN A 16 0.33 -13.40 2.76
N ALA A 17 -0.50 -13.79 3.72
CA ALA A 17 -1.94 -13.92 3.50
C ALA A 17 -2.55 -12.60 3.01
N ARG A 18 -2.14 -11.47 3.60
CA ARG A 18 -2.56 -10.14 3.12
C ARG A 18 -2.07 -9.85 1.71
N ARG A 19 -0.80 -10.12 1.38
CA ARG A 19 -0.26 -9.94 0.02
C ARG A 19 -1.04 -10.74 -1.01
N MET A 20 -1.37 -11.99 -0.71
CA MET A 20 -2.16 -12.86 -1.57
C MET A 20 -3.58 -12.32 -1.80
N ARG A 21 -4.24 -11.80 -0.76
CA ARG A 21 -5.56 -11.15 -0.93
C ARG A 21 -5.47 -9.90 -1.81
N LEU A 22 -4.49 -9.04 -1.59
CA LEU A 22 -4.28 -7.82 -2.40
C LEU A 22 -3.93 -8.16 -3.86
N ALA A 23 -3.13 -9.20 -4.08
CA ALA A 23 -2.74 -9.64 -5.42
C ALA A 23 -3.95 -10.15 -6.24
N ARG A 24 -5.00 -10.65 -5.57
CA ARG A 24 -6.24 -11.13 -6.21
C ARG A 24 -7.23 -10.02 -6.55
N LEU A 25 -7.01 -8.79 -6.09
CA LEU A 25 -7.92 -7.68 -6.40
C LEU A 25 -7.90 -7.34 -7.91
N PRO A 26 -9.01 -6.81 -8.46
CA PRO A 26 -9.03 -6.18 -9.78
C PRO A 26 -7.95 -5.10 -9.91
N ILE A 27 -7.52 -4.82 -11.13
CA ILE A 27 -6.45 -3.86 -11.38
C ILE A 27 -6.86 -2.45 -10.92
N GLU A 28 -8.13 -2.10 -11.08
CA GLU A 28 -8.73 -0.82 -10.68
C GLU A 28 -8.59 -0.61 -9.17
N GLU A 29 -8.89 -1.65 -8.38
CA GLU A 29 -8.76 -1.62 -6.93
C GLU A 29 -7.30 -1.49 -6.49
N LYS A 30 -6.38 -2.20 -7.17
CA LYS A 30 -4.94 -2.07 -6.90
C LYS A 30 -4.46 -0.64 -7.16
N ILE A 31 -4.93 0.00 -8.22
CA ILE A 31 -4.61 1.39 -8.54
C ILE A 31 -5.19 2.34 -7.48
N ARG A 32 -6.44 2.15 -7.04
CA ARG A 32 -7.02 2.94 -5.93
C ARG A 32 -6.18 2.86 -4.66
N ILE A 33 -5.77 1.66 -4.29
CA ILE A 33 -4.89 1.44 -3.12
C ILE A 33 -3.54 2.15 -3.33
N LEU A 34 -2.94 2.04 -4.52
CA LEU A 34 -1.67 2.70 -4.83
C LEU A 34 -1.77 4.22 -4.71
N VAL A 35 -2.82 4.84 -5.26
CA VAL A 35 -3.05 6.28 -5.14
C VAL A 35 -3.19 6.68 -3.68
N ARG A 36 -3.93 5.91 -2.88
CA ARG A 36 -4.05 6.17 -1.44
C ARG A 36 -2.70 6.11 -0.73
N LEU A 37 -1.84 5.15 -1.08
CA LEU A 37 -0.48 5.07 -0.53
C LEU A 37 0.38 6.27 -0.96
N GLN A 38 0.25 6.74 -2.20
CA GLN A 38 0.93 7.94 -2.67
C GLN A 38 0.46 9.19 -1.91
N GLU A 39 -0.84 9.34 -1.66
CA GLU A 39 -1.41 10.44 -0.85
C GLU A 39 -0.77 10.49 0.55
N LEU A 40 -0.63 9.33 1.20
CA LEU A 40 -0.04 9.22 2.53
C LEU A 40 1.47 9.47 2.53
N ALA A 41 2.17 9.01 1.48
CA ALA A 41 3.62 9.16 1.39
C ALA A 41 4.05 10.56 0.94
N ALA A 42 3.22 11.27 0.16
CA ALA A 42 3.58 12.54 -0.46
C ALA A 42 4.02 13.62 0.56
N PRO A 43 3.35 13.83 1.72
CA PRO A 43 3.81 14.79 2.73
C PRO A 43 5.21 14.45 3.27
N LEU A 44 5.48 13.18 3.57
CA LEU A 44 6.78 12.74 4.09
C LEU A 44 7.89 12.94 3.07
N LEU A 45 7.62 12.64 1.81
CA LEU A 45 8.58 12.79 0.72
C LEU A 45 8.85 14.26 0.38
N ARG A 46 7.82 15.11 0.43
CA ARG A 46 7.97 16.57 0.27
C ARG A 46 8.75 17.20 1.40
N ALA A 47 8.53 16.76 2.64
CA ALA A 47 9.32 17.20 3.80
C ALA A 47 10.81 16.86 3.66
N ARG A 48 11.13 15.79 2.90
CA ARG A 48 12.51 15.41 2.54
C ARG A 48 13.05 16.13 1.30
N GLY A 49 12.38 17.18 0.84
CA GLY A 49 12.79 17.97 -0.33
C GLY A 49 12.56 17.30 -1.68
N ARG A 50 11.84 16.17 -1.74
CA ARG A 50 11.52 15.52 -3.03
C ARG A 50 10.28 16.17 -3.64
N GLN A 51 10.35 16.49 -4.93
CA GLN A 51 9.16 16.85 -5.70
C GLN A 51 8.36 15.59 -6.03
N VAL A 52 7.10 15.54 -5.59
CA VAL A 52 6.23 14.38 -5.77
C VAL A 52 4.82 14.82 -6.12
N VAL A 53 4.30 14.22 -7.19
CA VAL A 53 2.92 14.38 -7.65
C VAL A 53 2.15 13.10 -7.36
N VAL A 54 1.03 13.24 -6.68
CA VAL A 54 0.09 12.14 -6.44
C VAL A 54 -0.75 11.94 -7.70
N TRP A 55 -0.91 10.70 -8.13
CA TRP A 55 -1.74 10.41 -9.30
C TRP A 55 -3.20 10.78 -9.04
N LYS A 56 -3.84 11.37 -10.04
CA LYS A 56 -5.28 11.64 -10.01
C LYS A 56 -5.98 10.53 -10.78
N ILE A 57 -6.89 9.83 -10.12
CA ILE A 57 -7.80 8.89 -10.76
C ILE A 57 -9.21 9.46 -10.64
N GLU A 58 -9.98 9.40 -11.73
CA GLU A 58 -11.39 9.75 -11.68
C GLU A 58 -12.09 8.82 -10.67
N ARG A 59 -12.61 9.40 -9.60
CA ARG A 59 -13.48 8.68 -8.66
C ARG A 59 -14.89 8.85 -9.24
N ASP A 60 -15.40 7.77 -9.83
CA ASP A 60 -16.71 7.64 -10.48
C ASP A 60 -16.90 8.44 -11.79
N ARG A 61 -16.73 7.75 -12.92
CA ARG A 61 -17.64 7.94 -14.05
C ARG A 61 -18.87 7.09 -13.76
N THR A 62 -19.86 7.68 -13.10
CA THR A 62 -21.23 7.18 -13.20
C THR A 62 -21.65 7.42 -14.66
N LEU A 63 -21.56 6.37 -15.49
CA LEU A 63 -22.22 6.31 -16.79
C LEU A 63 -23.59 5.68 -16.61
#